data_AF-A0A6U6R762-F1
#
_entry.id   AF-A0A6U6R762-F1
#
_cell.length_a   1.000
_cell.length_b   1.000
_cell.length_c   1.000
_cell.angle_alpha   90.00
_cell.angle_beta   90.00
_cell.angle_gamma   90.00
#
_symmetry.space_group_name_H-M   'P 1'
#
loop_
_entity.id
_entity.type
_entity.pdbx_description
1 polymer ?
#
loop_
_entity_poly.entity_id
_entity_poly.type
_entity_poly.pdbx_seq_one_letter_code
_entity_poly.pdbx_strand_id
1 'polypeptide(L)'
;AQAAPARQARANGSGRGERRRASSAAWPMLLIKQAVGSSLGSLIAFASYLSTSTAADRAVGPEAANCAGLAVSAAVNFWMQRRVFASSAAVGAVLWRYLAADGLIVACQQGLFTCLLPCRPRLASFCALGDEHPLPLGALRACSQASVFFAVSFPLRRYWVFAAKA
;
A
#
# COMPACT_ATOMS: atom_id res chain seq x y z
N ALA A 1 46.81 32.85 50.10
CA ALA A 1 46.53 32.69 48.66
C ALA A 1 45.84 31.34 48.46
N GLN A 2 44.53 31.33 48.20
CA GLN A 2 43.80 30.12 47.82
C GLN A 2 43.04 30.43 46.54
N ALA A 3 43.41 29.74 45.45
CA ALA A 3 42.85 29.91 44.12
C ALA A 3 41.53 29.12 44.00
N ALA A 4 40.52 29.77 43.41
CA ALA A 4 39.23 29.16 43.10
C ALA A 4 39.32 28.16 41.93
N PRO A 5 38.54 27.06 41.92
CA PRO A 5 38.47 26.19 40.75
C PRO A 5 37.54 26.78 39.67
N ALA A 6 38.05 26.75 38.45
CA ALA A 6 37.41 27.25 37.24
C ALA A 6 36.14 26.47 36.86
N ARG A 7 35.14 27.23 36.37
CA ARG A 7 33.90 26.72 35.76
C ARG A 7 34.20 25.76 34.60
N GLN A 8 33.72 24.52 34.72
CA GLN A 8 33.54 23.62 33.57
C GLN A 8 32.35 24.11 32.73
N ALA A 9 32.66 24.76 31.62
CA ALA A 9 31.69 25.13 30.60
C ALA A 9 31.40 23.93 29.67
N ARG A 10 30.12 23.54 29.64
CA ARG A 10 29.35 23.01 28.50
C ARG A 10 30.00 21.96 27.58
N ALA A 11 29.57 20.71 27.75
CA ALA A 11 29.59 19.67 26.72
C ALA A 11 28.17 19.15 26.36
N ASN A 12 27.11 19.97 26.51
CA ASN A 12 25.72 19.58 26.24
C ASN A 12 25.25 19.76 24.77
N GLY A 13 26.17 20.02 23.83
CA GLY A 13 25.82 20.36 22.43
C GLY A 13 25.74 19.18 21.46
N SER A 14 26.46 18.08 21.71
CA SER A 14 26.68 17.02 20.70
C SER A 14 25.47 16.09 20.51
N GLY A 15 24.85 15.63 21.61
CA GLY A 15 23.80 14.61 21.55
C GLY A 15 22.45 15.06 20.97
N ARG A 16 22.17 16.37 20.93
CA ARG A 16 20.91 16.89 20.34
C ARG A 16 20.95 16.89 18.81
N GLY A 17 22.12 17.12 18.22
CA GLY A 17 22.32 17.10 16.76
C GLY A 17 22.25 15.68 16.19
N GLU A 18 22.90 14.71 16.84
CA GLU A 18 22.86 13.30 16.45
C GLU A 18 21.47 12.68 16.63
N ARG A 19 20.77 12.96 17.75
CA ARG A 19 19.39 12.49 17.93
C ARG A 19 18.44 13.06 16.89
N ARG A 20 18.60 14.34 16.51
CA ARG A 20 17.80 14.96 15.44
C ARG A 20 18.10 14.32 14.08
N ARG A 21 19.38 14.09 13.73
CA ARG A 21 19.77 13.41 12.47
C ARG A 21 19.30 11.95 12.41
N ALA A 22 19.40 11.22 13.53
CA ALA A 22 18.88 9.86 13.63
C ALA A 22 17.34 9.83 13.50
N SER A 23 16.65 10.78 14.12
CA SER A 23 15.19 10.91 13.99
C SER A 23 14.73 11.31 12.59
N SER A 24 15.50 12.16 11.89
CA SER A 24 15.18 12.59 10.52
C SER A 24 15.42 11.50 9.48
N ALA A 25 16.40 10.61 9.70
CA ALA A 25 16.64 9.46 8.82
C ALA A 25 15.68 8.28 9.11
N ALA A 26 15.20 8.15 10.36
CA ALA A 26 14.27 7.09 10.74
C ALA A 26 12.90 7.20 10.07
N TRP A 27 12.43 8.43 9.81
CA TRP A 27 11.10 8.67 9.22
C TRP A 27 10.98 8.23 7.75
N PRO A 28 11.88 8.63 6.83
CA PRO A 28 11.92 8.10 5.46
C PRO A 28 12.05 6.58 5.44
N MET A 29 12.89 6.01 6.30
CA MET A 29 13.10 4.56 6.33
C MET A 29 11.86 3.80 6.82
N LEU A 30 11.10 4.36 7.77
CA LEU A 30 9.81 3.83 8.19
C LEU A 30 8.77 3.89 7.06
N LEU A 31 8.70 5.00 6.32
CA LEU A 31 7.81 5.16 5.17
C LEU A 31 8.10 4.10 4.09
N ILE A 32 9.37 3.91 3.73
CA ILE A 32 9.79 2.92 2.75
C ILE A 32 9.42 1.51 3.22
N LYS A 33 9.74 1.16 4.48
CA LYS A 33 9.39 -0.15 5.05
C LYS A 33 7.89 -0.42 4.99
N GLN A 34 7.08 0.57 5.34
CA GLN A 34 5.62 0.43 5.31
C GLN A 34 5.07 0.39 3.89
N ALA A 35 5.65 1.14 2.95
CA ALA A 35 5.27 1.07 1.54
C ALA A 35 5.57 -0.32 0.96
N VAL A 36 6.79 -0.83 1.16
CA VAL A 36 7.20 -2.18 0.72
C VAL A 36 6.31 -3.25 1.36
N GLY A 37 6.10 -3.19 2.67
CA GLY A 37 5.23 -4.13 3.37
C GLY A 37 3.78 -4.07 2.88
N SER A 38 3.27 -2.87 2.60
CA SER A 38 1.92 -2.67 2.08
C SER A 38 1.75 -3.22 0.67
N SER A 39 2.75 -3.01 -0.19
CA SER A 39 2.80 -3.61 -1.54
C SER A 39 2.83 -5.13 -1.47
N LEU A 40 3.71 -5.70 -0.65
CA LEU A 40 3.82 -7.16 -0.47
C LEU A 40 2.51 -7.76 0.07
N GLY A 41 1.90 -7.12 1.07
CA GLY A 41 0.59 -7.53 1.59
C GLY A 41 -0.51 -7.51 0.51
N SER A 42 -0.48 -6.54 -0.39
CA SER A 42 -1.43 -6.45 -1.51
C SER A 42 -1.19 -7.54 -2.56
N LEU A 43 0.08 -7.90 -2.82
CA LEU A 43 0.41 -9.02 -3.71
C LEU A 43 -0.07 -10.37 -3.15
N ILE A 44 0.13 -10.60 -1.85
CA ILE A 44 -0.34 -11.83 -1.17
C ILE A 44 -1.87 -11.91 -1.23
N ALA A 45 -2.56 -10.79 -1.00
CA ALA A 45 -4.02 -10.73 -1.12
C ALA A 45 -4.49 -11.04 -2.54
N PHE A 46 -3.83 -10.50 -3.57
CA PHE A 46 -4.13 -10.81 -4.96
C PHE A 46 -3.90 -12.29 -5.30
N ALA A 47 -2.81 -12.90 -4.83
CA ALA A 47 -2.59 -14.33 -4.98
C ALA A 47 -3.69 -15.16 -4.30
N SER A 48 -4.18 -14.70 -3.14
CA SER A 48 -5.28 -15.34 -2.41
C SER A 48 -6.59 -15.23 -3.21
N TYR A 49 -6.90 -14.07 -3.80
CA TYR A 49 -8.02 -13.88 -4.72
C TYR A 49 -7.98 -14.91 -5.87
N LEU A 50 -6.85 -14.99 -6.59
CA LEU A 50 -6.71 -15.88 -7.74
C LEU A 50 -6.90 -17.34 -7.32
N SER A 51 -6.29 -17.73 -6.20
CA SER A 51 -6.34 -19.11 -5.70
C SER A 51 -7.76 -19.51 -5.31
N THR A 52 -8.44 -18.66 -4.52
CA THR A 52 -9.81 -18.93 -4.06
C THR A 52 -10.80 -18.89 -5.22
N SER A 53 -10.71 -17.89 -6.10
CA SER A 53 -11.62 -17.77 -7.24
C SER A 53 -11.47 -18.97 -8.18
N THR A 54 -10.23 -19.37 -8.50
CA THR A 54 -9.98 -20.51 -9.39
C THR A 54 -10.46 -21.83 -8.78
N ALA A 55 -10.28 -22.02 -7.48
CA ALA A 55 -10.73 -23.23 -6.79
C ALA A 55 -12.27 -23.32 -6.70
N ALA A 56 -12.93 -22.18 -6.51
CA ALA A 56 -14.39 -22.12 -6.38
C ALA A 56 -15.13 -22.13 -7.72
N ASP A 57 -14.47 -21.73 -8.82
CA ASP A 57 -15.07 -21.52 -10.15
C ASP A 57 -15.92 -22.71 -10.61
N ARG A 58 -15.38 -23.92 -10.47
CA ARG A 58 -16.04 -25.16 -10.91
C ARG A 58 -17.24 -25.57 -10.04
N ALA A 59 -17.31 -25.08 -8.80
CA ALA A 59 -18.32 -25.52 -7.83
C ALA A 59 -19.52 -24.58 -7.75
N VAL A 60 -19.31 -23.28 -7.87
CA VAL A 60 -20.35 -22.26 -7.63
C VAL A 60 -20.56 -21.32 -8.81
N GLY A 61 -19.83 -21.51 -9.92
CA GLY A 61 -19.86 -20.64 -11.08
C GLY A 61 -18.98 -19.39 -10.92
N PRO A 62 -18.67 -18.71 -12.04
CA PRO A 62 -17.62 -17.70 -12.09
C PRO A 62 -17.93 -16.43 -11.28
N GLU A 63 -19.19 -16.00 -11.25
CA GLU A 63 -19.60 -14.78 -10.53
C GLU A 63 -19.48 -14.96 -9.02
N ALA A 64 -20.02 -16.06 -8.50
CA ALA A 64 -19.95 -16.40 -7.08
C ALA A 64 -18.50 -16.69 -6.64
N ALA A 65 -17.71 -17.36 -7.49
CA ALA A 65 -16.30 -17.62 -7.23
C ALA A 65 -15.48 -16.34 -7.14
N ASN A 66 -15.73 -15.37 -8.03
CA ASN A 66 -15.09 -14.05 -7.97
C ASN A 66 -15.47 -13.29 -6.69
N CYS A 67 -16.75 -13.30 -6.30
CA CYS A 67 -17.19 -12.70 -5.03
C CYS A 67 -16.48 -13.32 -3.83
N ALA A 68 -16.36 -14.65 -3.79
CA ALA A 68 -15.63 -15.35 -2.73
C ALA A 68 -14.13 -14.97 -2.72
N GLY A 69 -13.49 -14.95 -3.89
CA GLY A 69 -12.10 -14.52 -4.03
C GLY A 69 -11.87 -13.09 -3.54
N LEU A 70 -12.78 -12.16 -3.86
CA LEU A 70 -12.71 -10.76 -3.41
C LEU A 70 -12.83 -10.67 -1.89
N ALA A 71 -13.77 -11.40 -1.28
CA ALA A 71 -13.93 -11.43 0.16
C ALA A 71 -12.69 -11.97 0.88
N VAL A 72 -12.09 -13.06 0.38
CA VAL A 72 -10.85 -13.62 0.94
C VAL A 72 -9.68 -12.65 0.79
N SER A 73 -9.51 -12.04 -0.39
CA SER A 73 -8.46 -11.06 -0.63
C SER A 73 -8.59 -9.84 0.28
N ALA A 74 -9.80 -9.28 0.42
CA ALA A 74 -10.05 -8.16 1.33
C ALA A 74 -9.70 -8.53 2.79
N ALA A 75 -10.07 -9.73 3.24
CA ALA A 75 -9.73 -10.21 4.58
C ALA A 75 -8.21 -10.37 4.78
N VAL A 76 -7.52 -11.04 3.86
CA VAL A 76 -6.06 -11.22 3.91
C VAL A 76 -5.34 -9.88 3.90
N ASN A 77 -5.74 -9.00 2.99
CA ASN A 77 -5.17 -7.67 2.86
C ASN A 77 -5.40 -6.86 4.14
N PHE A 78 -6.61 -6.85 4.71
CA PHE A 78 -6.89 -6.16 5.98
C PHE A 78 -5.90 -6.54 7.07
N TRP A 79 -5.70 -7.84 7.29
CA TRP A 79 -4.78 -8.33 8.32
C TRP A 79 -3.32 -8.00 8.04
N MET A 80 -2.88 -8.10 6.78
CA MET A 80 -1.52 -7.73 6.38
C MET A 80 -1.27 -6.23 6.57
N GLN A 81 -2.17 -5.38 6.08
CA GLN A 81 -2.04 -3.93 6.22
C GLN A 81 -2.06 -3.50 7.68
N ARG A 82 -2.94 -4.10 8.50
CA ARG A 82 -2.99 -3.83 9.93
C ARG A 82 -1.66 -4.13 10.62
N ARG A 83 -0.98 -5.23 10.25
CA ARG A 83 0.37 -5.57 10.74
C ARG A 83 1.41 -4.56 10.27
N VAL A 84 1.40 -4.19 8.98
CA VAL A 84 2.34 -3.22 8.39
C VAL A 84 2.25 -1.84 9.05
N PHE A 85 1.04 -1.38 9.35
CA PHE A 85 0.79 -0.08 9.98
C PHE A 85 0.75 -0.13 11.50
N ALA A 86 0.93 -1.30 12.12
CA ALA A 86 0.95 -1.52 13.56
C ALA A 86 -0.26 -0.90 14.30
N SER A 87 -1.44 -0.98 13.70
CA SER A 87 -2.66 -0.40 14.27
C SER A 87 -3.13 -1.16 15.50
N SER A 88 -3.16 -0.49 16.65
CA SER A 88 -3.69 -1.01 17.91
C SER A 88 -5.22 -0.87 18.04
N ALA A 89 -5.87 -0.06 17.20
CA ALA A 89 -7.31 0.13 17.25
C ALA A 89 -8.10 -1.19 17.12
N ALA A 90 -9.23 -1.28 17.81
CA ALA A 90 -10.11 -2.44 17.74
C ALA A 90 -10.57 -2.72 16.30
N VAL A 91 -10.72 -4.00 15.93
CA VAL A 91 -11.10 -4.41 14.56
C VAL A 91 -12.35 -3.65 14.07
N GLY A 92 -13.41 -3.63 14.88
CA GLY A 92 -14.67 -2.98 14.52
C GLY A 92 -14.53 -1.47 14.24
N ALA A 93 -13.61 -0.78 14.92
CA ALA A 93 -13.40 0.65 14.73
C ALA A 93 -12.69 0.99 13.41
N VAL A 94 -11.96 0.02 12.83
CA VAL A 94 -11.16 0.21 11.60
C VAL A 94 -11.84 -0.42 10.39
N LEU A 95 -12.68 -1.44 10.60
CA LEU A 95 -13.26 -2.24 9.53
C LEU A 95 -14.04 -1.41 8.50
N TRP A 96 -14.91 -0.50 8.95
CA TRP A 96 -15.69 0.32 8.01
C TRP A 96 -14.79 1.24 7.18
N ARG A 97 -13.78 1.87 7.80
CA ARG A 97 -12.82 2.75 7.11
C ARG A 97 -12.04 1.95 6.08
N TYR A 98 -11.66 0.73 6.44
CA TYR A 98 -10.97 -0.16 5.53
C TYR A 98 -11.85 -0.51 4.33
N LEU A 99 -13.10 -0.95 4.53
CA LEU A 99 -14.01 -1.29 3.44
C LEU A 99 -14.30 -0.08 2.54
N ALA A 100 -14.51 1.10 3.12
CA ALA A 100 -14.71 2.33 2.37
C ALA A 100 -13.46 2.72 1.56
N ALA A 101 -12.27 2.61 2.16
CA ALA A 101 -11.02 2.85 1.45
C ALA A 101 -10.80 1.84 0.32
N ASP A 102 -11.07 0.56 0.56
CA ASP A 102 -10.86 -0.51 -0.42
C ASP A 102 -11.81 -0.36 -1.62
N GLY A 103 -13.09 -0.03 -1.37
CA GLY A 103 -14.05 0.33 -2.42
C GLY A 103 -13.59 1.52 -3.26
N LEU A 104 -13.10 2.58 -2.61
CA LEU A 104 -12.56 3.75 -3.30
C LEU A 104 -11.31 3.41 -4.14
N ILE A 105 -10.39 2.60 -3.59
CA ILE A 105 -9.18 2.17 -4.29
C ILE A 105 -9.54 1.37 -5.54
N VAL A 106 -10.45 0.40 -5.43
CA VAL A 106 -10.91 -0.41 -6.57
C VAL A 106 -11.57 0.48 -7.63
N ALA A 107 -12.43 1.42 -7.23
CA ALA A 107 -13.06 2.37 -8.13
C ALA A 107 -12.02 3.25 -8.86
N CYS A 108 -11.03 3.78 -8.14
CA CYS A 108 -9.94 4.56 -8.73
C CYS A 108 -9.08 3.73 -9.70
N GLN A 109 -8.75 2.49 -9.34
CA GLN A 109 -7.99 1.58 -10.22
C GLN A 109 -8.76 1.28 -11.51
N GLN A 110 -10.04 0.98 -11.39
CA GLN A 110 -10.89 0.70 -12.55
C GLN A 110 -11.07 1.94 -13.42
N GLY A 111 -11.39 3.09 -12.82
CA GLY A 111 -11.57 4.35 -13.53
C GLY A 111 -10.31 4.78 -14.27
N LEU A 112 -9.15 4.75 -13.59
CA LEU A 112 -7.88 5.09 -14.23
C LEU A 112 -7.53 4.13 -15.37
N PHE A 113 -7.75 2.82 -15.19
CA PHE A 113 -7.54 1.85 -16.25
C PHE A 113 -8.43 2.13 -17.47
N THR A 114 -9.72 2.41 -17.27
CA THR A 114 -10.64 2.77 -18.36
C THR A 114 -10.18 4.02 -19.10
N CYS A 115 -9.70 5.05 -18.39
CA CYS A 115 -9.13 6.25 -19.00
C CYS A 115 -7.86 5.98 -19.81
N LEU A 116 -7.10 4.94 -19.46
CA LEU A 116 -5.87 4.55 -20.14
C LEU A 116 -6.11 3.62 -21.35
N LEU A 117 -7.28 2.98 -21.47
CA LEU A 117 -7.59 2.06 -22.58
C LEU A 117 -7.35 2.66 -23.98
N PRO A 118 -7.69 3.93 -24.28
CA PRO A 118 -7.40 4.54 -25.58
C PRO A 118 -5.90 4.64 -25.91
N CYS A 119 -5.02 4.52 -24.92
CA CYS A 119 -3.57 4.52 -25.12
C CYS A 119 -3.02 3.15 -25.56
N ARG A 120 -3.84 2.08 -25.55
CA ARG A 120 -3.42 0.71 -25.93
C ARG A 120 -2.73 0.64 -27.30
N PRO A 121 -3.28 1.21 -28.39
CA PRO A 121 -2.65 1.10 -29.72
C PRO A 121 -1.30 1.81 -29.78
N ARG A 122 -1.17 2.97 -29.11
CA ARG A 122 0.10 3.70 -29.05
C ARG A 122 1.18 2.91 -28.33
N LEU A 123 0.81 2.23 -27.24
CA LEU A 123 1.73 1.38 -26.49
C LEU A 123 2.11 0.12 -27.29
N ALA A 124 1.17 -0.50 -28.01
CA ALA A 124 1.44 -1.63 -28.89
C ALA A 124 2.44 -1.24 -29.99
N SER A 125 2.22 -0.10 -30.64
CA SER A 125 3.12 0.44 -31.67
C SER A 125 4.51 0.75 -31.11
N PHE A 126 4.61 1.40 -29.95
CA PHE A 126 5.90 1.70 -29.30
C PHE A 126 6.70 0.42 -28.98
N CYS A 127 6.01 -0.65 -28.60
CA CYS A 127 6.63 -1.95 -28.31
C CYS A 127 6.82 -2.84 -29.55
N ALA A 128 6.49 -2.36 -30.76
CA ALA A 128 6.49 -3.15 -32.00
C ALA A 128 5.68 -4.46 -31.89
N LEU A 129 4.56 -4.43 -31.17
CA LEU A 129 3.65 -5.56 -30.97
C LEU A 129 2.43 -5.44 -31.89
N GLY A 130 1.84 -6.58 -32.27
CA GLY A 130 0.54 -6.60 -32.94
C GLY A 130 -0.58 -6.06 -32.04
N ASP A 131 -1.64 -5.53 -32.66
CA ASP A 131 -2.73 -4.87 -31.94
C ASP A 131 -3.46 -5.78 -30.93
N GLU A 132 -3.50 -7.08 -31.22
CA GLU A 132 -4.11 -8.11 -30.35
C GLU A 132 -3.17 -8.68 -29.28
N HIS A 133 -1.93 -8.20 -29.18
CA HIS A 133 -1.02 -8.68 -28.15
C HIS A 133 -1.55 -8.32 -26.74
N PRO A 134 -1.52 -9.22 -25.75
CA PRO A 134 -2.08 -8.96 -24.41
C PRO A 134 -1.20 -8.05 -23.54
N LEU A 135 0.11 -7.96 -23.83
CA LEU A 135 1.08 -7.18 -23.02
C LEU A 135 0.69 -5.71 -22.82
N PRO A 136 0.31 -4.93 -23.86
CA PRO A 136 -0.10 -3.53 -23.68
C PRO A 136 -1.24 -3.38 -22.67
N LEU A 137 -2.25 -4.26 -22.72
CA LEU A 137 -3.37 -4.20 -21.80
C LEU A 137 -2.97 -4.53 -20.36
N GLY A 138 -2.12 -5.55 -20.18
CA GLY A 138 -1.52 -5.88 -18.89
C GLY A 138 -0.66 -4.74 -18.32
N ALA A 139 0.14 -4.09 -19.17
CA ALA A 139 0.98 -2.96 -18.79
C ALA A 139 0.15 -1.75 -18.33
N LEU A 140 -0.90 -1.39 -19.09
CA LEU A 140 -1.81 -0.31 -18.68
C LEU A 140 -2.49 -0.62 -17.34
N ARG A 141 -2.88 -1.89 -17.12
CA ARG A 141 -3.46 -2.32 -15.84
C ARG A 141 -2.44 -2.19 -14.70
N ALA A 142 -1.21 -2.67 -14.88
CA ALA A 142 -0.15 -2.56 -13.89
C ALA A 142 0.18 -1.10 -13.57
N CYS A 143 0.29 -0.24 -14.59
CA CYS A 143 0.50 1.20 -14.41
C CYS A 143 -0.64 1.82 -13.60
N SER A 144 -1.91 1.54 -13.94
CA SER A 144 -3.06 2.06 -13.20
C SER A 144 -3.02 1.66 -11.71
N GLN A 145 -2.70 0.39 -11.42
CA GLN A 145 -2.62 -0.12 -10.06
C GLN A 145 -1.47 0.50 -9.28
N ALA A 146 -0.29 0.64 -9.89
CA ALA A 146 0.88 1.27 -9.27
C ALA A 146 0.63 2.75 -8.98
N SER A 147 0.07 3.51 -9.93
CA SER A 147 -0.26 4.92 -9.73
C SER A 147 -1.27 5.10 -8.58
N VAL A 148 -2.36 4.33 -8.57
CA VAL A 148 -3.36 4.40 -7.50
C VAL A 148 -2.79 3.91 -6.17
N PHE A 149 -1.87 2.95 -6.18
CA PHE A 149 -1.21 2.50 -4.96
C PHE A 149 -0.50 3.66 -4.24
N PHE A 150 0.36 4.39 -4.96
CA PHE A 150 1.13 5.49 -4.38
C PHE A 150 0.28 6.73 -4.09
N ALA A 151 -0.65 7.08 -4.99
CA ALA A 151 -1.43 8.31 -4.86
C ALA A 151 -2.61 8.19 -3.88
N VAL A 152 -3.19 7.00 -3.73
CA VAL A 152 -4.47 6.82 -3.03
C VAL A 152 -4.38 5.74 -1.95
N SER A 153 -4.02 4.51 -2.33
CA SER A 153 -4.09 3.34 -1.44
C SER A 153 -3.18 3.47 -0.22
N PHE A 154 -1.89 3.71 -0.43
CA PHE A 154 -0.93 3.82 0.66
C PHE A 154 -1.23 5.00 1.59
N PRO A 155 -1.48 6.23 1.09
CA PRO A 155 -1.88 7.36 1.94
C PRO A 155 -3.15 7.10 2.74
N LEU A 156 -4.23 6.60 2.12
CA LEU A 156 -5.49 6.32 2.83
C LEU A 156 -5.30 5.31 3.94
N ARG A 157 -4.60 4.21 3.64
CA ARG A 157 -4.36 3.14 4.62
C ARG A 157 -3.53 3.66 5.80
N ARG A 158 -2.46 4.41 5.52
CA ARG A 158 -1.56 4.94 6.56
C ARG A 158 -2.20 6.04 7.41
N TYR A 159 -2.80 7.04 6.77
CA TYR A 159 -3.16 8.30 7.43
C TYR A 159 -4.62 8.36 7.88
N TRP A 160 -5.48 7.46 7.40
CA TRP A 160 -6.90 7.48 7.75
C TRP A 160 -7.38 6.15 8.34
N VAL A 161 -7.16 5.04 7.64
CA VAL A 161 -7.67 3.72 8.07
C VAL A 161 -6.96 3.28 9.35
N PHE A 162 -5.63 3.16 9.31
CA PHE A 162 -4.82 2.61 10.40
C PHE A 162 -4.14 3.68 11.26
N ALA A 163 -4.53 4.94 11.13
CA ALA A 163 -3.97 6.05 11.90
C ALA A 163 -4.50 6.13 13.34
N ALA A 164 -5.64 5.51 13.64
CA ALA A 164 -6.24 5.56 14.97
C ALA A 164 -5.42 4.71 15.96
N LYS A 165 -5.02 5.34 17.06
CA LYS A 165 -4.52 4.64 18.25
C LYS A 165 -5.71 4.32 19.15
N ALA A 166 -5.69 3.14 19.76
CA ALA A 166 -6.61 2.76 20.82
C ALA A 166 -6.53 3.73 22.01
#